data_AF-A0A3A3GN77-F1
#
_entry.id   AF-A0A3A3GN77-F1
#
_cell.length_a   1.000
_cell.length_b   1.000
_cell.length_c   1.000
_cell.angle_alpha   90.00
_cell.angle_beta   90.00
_cell.angle_gamma   90.00
#
_symmetry.space_group_name_H-M   'P 1'
#
loop_
_entity.id
_entity.type
_entity.pdbx_description
1 polymer ?
#
loop_
_entity_poly.entity_id
_entity_poly.type
_entity_poly.pdbx_seq_one_letter_code
_entity_poly.pdbx_strand_id
1 'polypeptide(L)' 'MVQMDLFSDFEALAPRPPLNGMYYERSTDRFVSFVLGRRHYEIPAKRCLFDKAWQEKTKQERAI' A
#
# COMPACT_ATOMS: atom_id res chain seq x y z
N MET A 1 12.49 -8.81 37.52
CA MET A 1 11.35 -9.56 36.99
C MET A 1 10.97 -8.89 35.67
N VAL A 2 11.28 -9.51 34.54
CA VAL A 2 10.93 -8.97 33.21
C VAL A 2 9.95 -9.98 32.62
N GLN A 3 8.68 -9.59 32.54
CA GLN A 3 7.67 -10.35 31.81
C GLN A 3 7.89 -10.05 30.33
N MET A 4 8.47 -11.00 29.60
CA MET A 4 8.49 -10.95 28.14
C MET A 4 7.09 -11.34 27.66
N ASP A 5 6.39 -10.38 27.06
CA ASP A 5 5.06 -10.59 26.50
C ASP A 5 5.17 -11.52 25.28
N LEU A 6 4.94 -12.81 25.51
CA LEU A 6 4.83 -13.87 24.50
C LEU A 6 3.82 -13.53 23.39
N PHE A 7 2.89 -12.61 23.65
CA PHE A 7 1.88 -12.15 22.70
C PHE A 7 2.39 -11.13 21.68
N SER A 8 3.52 -10.44 21.93
CA SER A 8 4.11 -9.51 20.94
C SER A 8 4.67 -10.23 19.72
N ASP A 9 5.18 -11.45 19.90
CA ASP A 9 5.76 -12.25 18.81
C ASP A 9 4.68 -12.81 17.87
N PHE A 10 3.46 -13.02 18.36
CA PHE A 10 2.33 -13.49 17.55
C PHE A 10 1.83 -12.43 16.55
N GLU A 11 1.88 -11.14 16.90
CA GLU A 11 1.53 -10.06 15.97
C GLU A 11 2.54 -9.93 14.82
N ALA A 12 3.83 -10.20 15.08
CA ALA A 12 4.88 -10.13 14.07
C ALA A 12 4.80 -11.27 13.03
N LEU A 13 4.19 -12.40 13.40
CA LEU A 13 4.00 -13.57 12.53
C LEU A 13 2.70 -13.54 11.72
N ALA A 14 1.80 -12.59 12.01
CA ALA A 14 0.59 -12.45 11.23
C ALA A 14 0.96 -11.97 9.81
N PRO A 15 0.54 -12.67 8.74
CA PRO A 15 0.77 -12.20 7.38
C PRO A 15 0.13 -10.82 7.25
N ARG A 16 0.90 -9.85 6.71
CA ARG A 16 0.38 -8.51 6.47
C ARG A 16 -0.93 -8.60 5.69
N PRO A 17 -1.96 -7.81 6.05
CA PRO A 17 -3.21 -7.84 5.33
C PRO A 17 -2.96 -7.59 3.84
N PRO A 18 -3.66 -8.30 2.94
CA PRO A 18 -3.46 -8.15 1.51
C PRO A 18 -3.82 -6.73 1.06
N LEU A 19 -3.06 -6.19 0.10
CA LEU A 19 -3.31 -4.86 -0.44
C LEU A 19 -4.72 -4.77 -1.06
N ASN A 20 -5.43 -3.68 -0.77
CA ASN A 20 -6.76 -3.44 -1.32
C ASN A 20 -6.99 -1.94 -1.58
N GLY A 21 -7.41 -1.60 -2.80
CA GLY A 21 -7.58 -0.24 -3.27
C GLY A 21 -6.42 0.25 -4.14
N MET A 22 -6.34 1.57 -4.33
CA MET A 22 -5.29 2.22 -5.13
C MET A 22 -4.07 2.58 -4.29
N TYR A 23 -2.89 2.33 -4.85
CA TYR A 23 -1.58 2.64 -4.27
C TYR A 23 -0.69 3.31 -5.32
N TYR A 24 0.32 4.03 -4.86
CA TYR A 24 1.38 4.55 -5.72
C TYR A 24 2.62 3.67 -5.58
N GLU A 25 3.06 3.04 -6.67
CA GLU A 25 4.26 2.20 -6.71
C GLU A 25 5.46 3.04 -7.14
N ARG A 26 6.43 3.24 -6.22
CA ARG A 26 7.59 4.12 -6.46
C ARG A 26 8.54 3.56 -7.51
N SER A 27 8.73 2.24 -7.54
CA SER A 27 9.68 1.57 -8.43
C SER A 27 9.31 1.70 -9.91
N THR A 28 8.02 1.85 -10.21
CA THR A 28 7.52 1.93 -11.60
C THR A 28 6.87 3.28 -11.95
N ASP A 29 6.75 4.20 -10.99
CA ASP A 29 6.06 5.48 -11.13
C ASP A 29 4.61 5.32 -11.63
N ARG A 30 3.86 4.40 -10.99
CA ARG A 30 2.49 4.05 -11.36
C ARG A 30 1.51 4.12 -10.20
N PHE A 31 0.28 4.47 -10.51
CA PHE A 31 -0.87 4.22 -9.65
C PHE A 31 -1.44 2.85 -9.99
N VAL A 32 -1.60 1.99 -9.00
CA VAL A 32 -1.92 0.57 -9.15
C VAL A 32 -3.08 0.19 -8.24
N SER A 33 -4.09 -0.49 -8.78
CA SER A 33 -5.16 -1.08 -7.97
C SER A 33 -4.83 -2.51 -7.55
N PHE A 34 -5.16 -2.81 -6.30
CA PHE A 34 -5.14 -4.16 -5.77
C PHE A 34 -6.52 -4.55 -5.26
N VAL A 35 -6.91 -5.81 -5.49
CA VAL A 35 -8.12 -6.41 -4.91
C VAL A 35 -7.67 -7.72 -4.27
N LEU A 36 -7.81 -7.82 -2.95
CA LEU A 36 -7.36 -8.99 -2.17
C LEU A 36 -5.89 -9.37 -2.48
N GLY A 37 -5.02 -8.37 -2.60
CA GLY A 37 -3.58 -8.52 -2.85
C GLY A 37 -3.21 -8.79 -4.31
N ARG A 38 -4.18 -8.93 -5.21
CA ARG A 38 -3.95 -9.14 -6.64
C ARG A 38 -3.95 -7.81 -7.38
N ARG A 39 -3.02 -7.64 -8.31
CA ARG A 39 -2.88 -6.44 -9.13
C ARG A 39 -3.90 -6.44 -10.28
N HIS A 40 -4.63 -5.35 -10.49
CA HIS A 40 -5.71 -5.30 -11.49
C HIS A 40 -5.59 -4.19 -12.53
N TYR A 41 -5.36 -2.95 -12.11
CA TYR A 41 -5.32 -1.80 -13.01
C TYR A 41 -4.10 -0.92 -12.73
N GLU A 42 -3.56 -0.32 -13.78
CA GLU A 42 -2.33 0.48 -13.70
C GLU A 42 -2.44 1.74 -14.56
N ILE A 43 -2.00 2.86 -13.99
CA ILE A 43 -1.90 4.14 -14.68
C ILE A 43 -0.50 4.70 -14.44
N PRO A 44 0.29 5.01 -15.49
CA PRO A 44 1.51 5.79 -15.33
C PRO A 44 1.20 7.11 -14.64
N ALA A 45 1.93 7.47 -13.58
CA ALA A 45 1.64 8.69 -12.83
C ALA A 45 1.70 9.94 -13.72
N LYS A 46 2.63 9.97 -14.69
CA LYS A 46 2.75 11.03 -15.71
C LYS A 46 1.53 11.19 -16.63
N ARG A 47 0.69 10.17 -16.76
CA ARG A 47 -0.52 10.17 -17.62
C ARG A 47 -1.82 10.07 -16.80
N CYS A 48 -1.73 10.17 -15.47
CA CYS A 48 -2.90 10.10 -14.62
C CYS A 48 -3.71 11.39 -14.71
N LEU A 49 -4.96 11.26 -15.17
CA LEU A 49 -5.89 12.38 -15.35
C LEU A 49 -6.77 12.61 -14.12
N PHE A 50 -6.57 11.86 -13.04
CA PHE A 50 -7.27 12.09 -11.78
C PHE A 50 -6.81 13.38 -11.12
N ASP A 51 -7.61 13.87 -10.17
CA ASP A 51 -7.35 15.07 -9.42
C ASP A 51 -5.92 15.09 -8.83
N LYS A 52 -5.22 16.23 -8.95
CA LYS A 52 -3.82 16.36 -8.48
C LYS A 52 -3.68 16.20 -6.97
N ALA A 53 -4.61 16.75 -6.20
CA ALA A 53 -4.57 16.60 -4.74
C ALA A 53 -4.78 15.14 -4.33
N TRP A 54 -5.63 14.40 -5.05
CA TRP A 54 -5.76 12.96 -4.87
C TRP A 54 -4.45 12.21 -5.19
N GLN A 55 -3.77 12.57 -6.29
CA GLN A 55 -2.50 11.96 -6.68
C GLN A 55 -1.43 12.19 -5.61
N GLU A 56 -1.28 13.43 -5.13
CA GLU A 56 -0.32 13.81 -4.09
C GLU A 56 -0.61 13.10 -2.77
N LYS A 57 -1.88 13.10 -2.34
CA LYS A 57 -2.32 12.37 -1.14
C LYS A 57 -2.00 10.88 -1.23
N THR A 58 -2.28 10.25 -2.37
CA THR A 58 -2.01 8.82 -2.58
C THR A 58 -0.51 8.53 -2.59
N LYS A 59 0.31 9.41 -3.18
CA LYS A 59 1.79 9.32 -3.15
C LYS A 59 2.35 9.49 -1.74
N GLN A 60 1.70 10.25 -0.88
CA GLN A 60 2.15 10.47 0.50
C GLN A 60 1.71 9.33 1.43
N GLU A 61 0.42 8.97 1.39
CA GLU A 61 -0.19 8.08 2.38
C GLU A 61 -0.13 6.60 1.98
N ARG A 62 -0.06 6.30 0.68
CA ARG A 62 -0.25 4.95 0.13
C ARG A 62 0.83 4.57 -0.88
N ALA A 63 2.04 5.04 -0.65
CA ALA A 63 3.18 4.68 -1.48
C ALA A 63 3.80 3.36 -1.02
N ILE A 64 3.90 2.42 -1.97
CA ILE A 64 4.55 1.12 -1.82
C ILE A 64 5.84 1.06 -2.63
#